data_AF-A0A352FQC7-F1
#
_entry.id   AF-A0A352FQC7-F1
#
_cell.length_a   1.000
_cell.length_b   1.000
_cell.length_c   1.000
_cell.angle_alpha   90.00
_cell.angle_beta   90.00
_cell.angle_gamma   90.00
#
_symmetry.space_group_name_H-M   'P 1'
#
loop_
_entity.id
_entity.type
_entity.pdbx_description
1 polymer ?
#
loop_
_entity_poly.entity_id
_entity_poly.type
_entity_poly.pdbx_seq_one_letter_code
_entity_poly.pdbx_strand_id
1 'polypeptide(L)'
;MNSATRPLVFATLTILMWGLWGFFGKLALDRRMAPTSIFLVEALTNAVLALPLVLFVLYRQSAPASQSTVNIYGFLSGAVLAVGLLSYYLALEHAKASVIVPLTASYPIVATLLSYAFLGERPSFAQWVGVILVVIGGALLLAGPTK
;
A
#
# COMPACT_ATOMS: atom_id res chain seq x y z
N MET A 1 11.98 21.96 10.42
CA MET A 1 10.61 21.46 10.17
C MET A 1 10.05 20.87 11.45
N ASN A 2 8.85 21.27 11.83
CA ASN A 2 8.18 20.90 13.07
C ASN A 2 7.80 19.40 13.02
N SER A 3 7.69 18.73 14.16
CA SER A 3 7.36 17.29 14.23
C SER A 3 6.06 16.93 13.50
N ALA A 4 5.10 17.86 13.43
CA ALA A 4 3.82 17.68 12.75
C ALA A 4 3.88 17.82 11.21
N THR A 5 4.84 18.57 10.66
CA THR A 5 4.90 18.84 9.21
C THR A 5 5.61 17.71 8.45
N ARG A 6 6.55 17.01 9.10
CA ARG A 6 7.32 15.91 8.49
C ARG A 6 6.43 14.75 8.00
N PRO A 7 5.48 14.22 8.79
CA PRO A 7 4.58 13.15 8.34
C PRO A 7 3.76 13.54 7.12
N LEU A 8 3.30 14.80 7.05
CA LEU A 8 2.49 15.29 5.93
C LEU A 8 3.28 15.27 4.61
N VAL A 9 4.55 15.64 4.63
CA VAL A 9 5.39 15.58 3.42
C VAL A 9 5.54 14.14 2.91
N PHE A 10 5.82 13.19 3.81
CA PHE A 10 5.94 11.78 3.44
C PHE A 10 4.61 11.19 2.97
N ALA A 11 3.50 11.57 3.59
CA ALA A 11 2.16 11.16 3.18
C ALA A 11 1.83 11.68 1.77
N THR A 12 2.08 12.95 1.49
CA THR A 12 1.87 13.54 0.16
C THR A 12 2.73 12.86 -0.90
N LEU A 13 4.02 12.63 -0.61
CA LEU A 13 4.90 11.89 -1.52
C LEU A 13 4.35 10.47 -1.78
N THR A 14 3.88 9.80 -0.73
CA THR A 14 3.28 8.46 -0.83
C THR A 14 2.06 8.48 -1.75
N ILE A 15 1.15 9.45 -1.60
CA ILE A 15 -0.03 9.59 -2.46
C ILE A 15 0.37 9.73 -3.94
N LEU A 16 1.37 10.56 -4.23
CA LEU A 16 1.87 10.72 -5.60
C LEU A 16 2.45 9.42 -6.15
N MET A 17 3.29 8.74 -5.36
CA MET A 17 3.92 7.48 -5.78
C MET A 17 2.89 6.36 -5.97
N TRP A 18 1.89 6.26 -5.09
CA TRP A 18 0.78 5.29 -5.21
C TRP A 18 -0.07 5.56 -6.45
N GLY A 19 -0.34 6.83 -6.77
CA GLY A 19 -1.05 7.21 -7.98
C GLY A 19 -0.28 6.84 -9.26
N LEU A 20 1.02 7.12 -9.30
CA LEU A 20 1.89 6.71 -10.41
C LEU A 20 1.97 5.19 -10.54
N TRP A 21 2.14 4.48 -9.42
CA TRP A 21 2.17 3.02 -9.38
C TRP A 21 0.89 2.42 -9.97
N GLY A 22 -0.30 2.85 -9.51
CA GLY A 22 -1.57 2.35 -10.04
C GLY A 22 -1.77 2.68 -11.53
N PHE A 23 -1.34 3.86 -11.97
CA PHE A 23 -1.37 4.25 -13.39
C PHE A 23 -0.51 3.34 -14.25
N PHE A 24 0.76 3.12 -13.89
CA PHE A 24 1.67 2.27 -14.66
C PHE A 24 1.25 0.80 -14.64
N GLY A 25 0.73 0.31 -13.50
CA GLY A 25 0.17 -1.03 -13.39
C GLY A 25 -1.02 -1.24 -14.33
N LYS A 26 -1.96 -0.28 -14.39
CA LYS A 26 -3.06 -0.34 -15.35
C LYS A 26 -2.58 -0.22 -16.80
N LEU A 27 -1.63 0.66 -17.08
CA LEU A 27 -1.04 0.80 -18.42
C LEU A 27 -0.39 -0.52 -18.87
N ALA A 28 0.29 -1.24 -17.99
CA ALA A 28 0.89 -2.54 -18.29
C ALA A 28 -0.18 -3.58 -18.68
N LEU A 29 -1.31 -3.63 -17.95
CA LEU A 29 -2.45 -4.49 -18.31
C LEU A 29 -3.03 -4.13 -19.68
N ASP A 30 -3.21 -2.84 -19.96
CA ASP A 30 -3.74 -2.36 -21.25
C ASP A 30 -2.75 -2.65 -22.40
N ARG A 31 -1.46 -2.81 -22.10
CA ARG A 31 -0.40 -3.28 -23.02
C ARG A 31 -0.28 -4.80 -23.07
N ARG A 32 -1.30 -5.54 -22.62
CA ARG A 32 -1.44 -7.00 -22.68
C ARG A 32 -0.45 -7.77 -21.81
N MET A 33 0.12 -7.15 -20.77
CA MET A 33 0.88 -7.90 -19.76
C MET A 33 -0.10 -8.66 -18.86
N ALA A 34 0.16 -9.94 -18.62
CA ALA A 34 -0.62 -10.73 -17.68
C ALA A 34 -0.42 -10.20 -16.24
N PRO A 35 -1.45 -10.24 -15.36
CA PRO A 35 -1.34 -9.84 -13.95
C PRO A 35 -0.15 -10.48 -13.21
N THR A 36 0.08 -11.76 -13.46
CA THR A 36 1.19 -12.52 -12.87
C THR A 36 2.55 -12.00 -13.35
N SER A 37 2.67 -11.63 -14.61
CA SER A 37 3.91 -11.04 -15.16
C SER A 37 4.19 -9.66 -14.57
N ILE A 38 3.16 -8.82 -14.41
CA ILE A 38 3.31 -7.49 -13.77
C ILE A 38 3.80 -7.67 -12.33
N PHE A 39 3.12 -8.53 -11.56
CA PHE A 39 3.51 -8.85 -10.19
C PHE A 39 4.97 -9.36 -10.10
N LEU A 40 5.37 -10.28 -10.98
CA LEU A 40 6.74 -10.82 -10.98
C LEU A 40 7.79 -9.75 -11.31
N VAL A 41 7.53 -8.91 -12.32
CA VAL A 41 8.44 -7.82 -12.68
C VAL A 41 8.56 -6.82 -11.53
N GLU A 42 7.44 -6.43 -10.89
CA GLU A 42 7.48 -5.55 -9.72
C GLU A 42 8.26 -6.15 -8.56
N ALA A 43 8.06 -7.44 -8.27
CA ALA A 43 8.79 -8.14 -7.21
C ALA A 43 10.30 -8.13 -7.48
N LEU A 44 10.72 -8.38 -8.72
CA LEU A 44 12.12 -8.33 -9.13
C LEU A 44 12.69 -6.92 -9.08
N THR A 45 11.96 -5.92 -9.60
CA THR A 45 12.38 -4.51 -9.53
C THR A 45 12.54 -4.06 -8.08
N ASN A 46 11.60 -4.38 -7.19
CA ASN A 46 11.68 -4.05 -5.78
C ASN A 46 12.87 -4.75 -5.10
N ALA A 47 13.13 -6.03 -5.41
CA ALA A 47 14.28 -6.76 -4.88
C ALA A 47 15.62 -6.12 -5.31
N VAL A 48 15.75 -5.75 -6.59
CA VAL A 48 16.95 -5.09 -7.13
C VAL A 48 17.14 -3.70 -6.50
N LEU A 49 16.08 -2.90 -6.39
CA LEU A 49 16.16 -1.56 -5.80
C LEU A 49 16.39 -1.58 -4.28
N ALA A 50 15.95 -2.62 -3.58
CA ALA A 50 16.19 -2.80 -2.15
C ALA A 50 17.62 -3.30 -1.85
N LEU A 51 18.31 -3.91 -2.82
CA LEU A 51 19.61 -4.55 -2.61
C LEU A 51 20.69 -3.59 -2.05
N PRO A 52 20.89 -2.36 -2.55
CA PRO A 52 21.88 -1.44 -1.99
C PRO A 52 21.61 -1.10 -0.52
N LEU A 53 20.34 -0.98 -0.13
CA LEU A 53 19.96 -0.72 1.26
C LEU A 53 20.28 -1.94 2.14
N VAL A 54 19.95 -3.15 1.68
CA VAL A 54 20.30 -4.39 2.38
C VAL A 54 21.81 -4.50 2.55
N LEU A 55 22.59 -4.28 1.49
CA LEU A 55 24.05 -4.30 1.54
C LEU A 55 24.62 -3.22 2.46
N PHE A 56 24.05 -2.02 2.46
CA PHE A 56 24.46 -0.94 3.36
C PHE A 56 24.23 -1.31 4.83
N VAL A 57 23.07 -1.89 5.16
CA VAL A 57 22.76 -2.37 6.52
C VAL A 57 23.72 -3.49 6.93
N LEU A 58 23.98 -4.45 6.04
CA LEU A 58 24.93 -5.53 6.29
C LEU A 58 26.38 -5.04 6.42
N TYR A 59 26.78 -4.00 5.68
CA TYR A 59 28.10 -3.38 5.80
C TYR A 59 28.27 -2.59 7.10
N ARG A 60 27.21 -1.95 7.58
CA ARG A 60 27.17 -1.14 8.81
C ARG A 60 27.02 -1.96 10.10
N GLN A 61 27.43 -3.23 10.13
CA GLN A 61 27.30 -4.20 11.25
C GLN A 61 28.04 -3.84 12.57
N SER A 62 28.02 -2.57 12.99
CA SER A 62 28.38 -2.10 14.33
C SER A 62 27.16 -1.62 15.14
N ALA A 63 25.93 -1.87 14.68
CA ALA A 63 24.73 -1.61 15.46
C ALA A 63 24.57 -2.72 16.53
N PRO A 64 24.39 -2.39 17.83
CA PRO A 64 24.20 -3.38 18.88
C PRO A 64 23.03 -4.32 18.57
N ALA A 65 23.24 -5.62 18.78
CA ALA A 65 22.28 -6.69 18.53
C ALA A 65 20.92 -6.57 19.28
N SER A 66 20.70 -5.54 20.11
CA SER A 66 19.44 -5.32 20.83
C SER A 66 18.34 -4.63 20.01
N GLN A 67 18.65 -4.14 18.81
CA GLN A 67 17.66 -3.65 17.83
C GLN A 67 17.65 -4.60 16.63
N SER A 68 17.27 -5.87 16.80
CA SER A 68 17.06 -6.79 15.68
C SER A 68 16.04 -6.19 14.70
N THR A 69 16.55 -5.51 13.66
CA THR A 69 15.85 -4.70 12.67
C THR A 69 14.90 -5.50 11.76
N VAL A 70 14.90 -6.83 11.91
CA VAL A 70 14.06 -7.76 11.17
C VAL A 70 13.27 -8.59 12.18
N ASN A 71 11.95 -8.50 12.14
CA ASN A 71 11.06 -9.36 12.91
C ASN A 71 10.02 -10.01 11.99
N ILE A 72 9.26 -10.96 12.55
CA ILE A 72 8.23 -11.70 11.81
C ILE A 72 7.14 -10.78 11.23
N TYR A 73 6.81 -9.65 11.86
CA TYR A 73 5.81 -8.71 11.35
C TYR A 73 6.25 -8.04 10.05
N GLY A 74 7.55 -7.79 9.85
CA GLY A 74 8.07 -7.31 8.56
C GLY A 74 7.86 -8.33 7.44
N PHE A 75 8.12 -9.61 7.73
CA PHE A 75 7.85 -10.71 6.80
C PHE A 75 6.35 -10.87 6.50
N LEU A 76 5.50 -10.86 7.54
CA LEU A 76 4.05 -10.95 7.39
C LEU A 76 3.50 -9.78 6.58
N SER A 77 3.98 -8.56 6.82
CA SER A 77 3.60 -7.39 6.03
C SER A 77 3.95 -7.58 4.55
N GLY A 78 5.14 -8.08 4.23
CA GLY A 78 5.55 -8.36 2.86
C GLY A 78 4.74 -9.48 2.19
N ALA A 79 4.47 -10.56 2.92
CA ALA A 79 3.69 -11.70 2.43
C ALA A 79 2.24 -11.30 2.13
N VAL A 80 1.59 -10.55 3.04
CA VAL A 80 0.23 -10.04 2.83
C VAL A 80 0.19 -9.04 1.68
N LEU A 81 1.21 -8.16 1.56
CA LEU A 81 1.33 -7.24 0.42
C LEU A 81 1.43 -8.01 -0.91
N ALA A 82 2.22 -9.07 -0.98
CA ALA A 82 2.38 -9.86 -2.19
C ALA A 82 1.05 -10.48 -2.65
N VAL A 83 0.30 -11.08 -1.72
CA VAL A 83 -1.04 -11.63 -2.01
C VAL A 83 -2.01 -10.52 -2.42
N GLY A 84 -1.98 -9.38 -1.73
CA GLY A 84 -2.80 -8.21 -2.04
C GLY A 84 -2.53 -7.63 -3.42
N LEU A 85 -1.26 -7.50 -3.82
CA LEU A 85 -0.85 -6.98 -5.13
C LEU A 85 -1.30 -7.91 -6.27
N LEU A 86 -1.12 -9.22 -6.12
CA LEU A 86 -1.60 -10.17 -7.12
C LEU A 86 -3.13 -10.09 -7.26
N SER A 87 -3.85 -10.04 -6.13
CA SER A 87 -5.31 -9.90 -6.10
C SER A 87 -5.78 -8.58 -6.73
N TYR A 88 -5.05 -7.49 -6.50
CA TYR A 88 -5.30 -6.17 -7.08
C TYR A 88 -5.19 -6.18 -8.61
N TYR A 89 -4.12 -6.79 -9.15
CA TYR A 89 -3.95 -6.87 -10.60
C TYR A 89 -4.97 -7.79 -11.26
N LEU A 90 -5.33 -8.90 -10.61
CA LEU A 90 -6.46 -9.73 -11.05
C LEU A 90 -7.76 -8.92 -11.06
N ALA A 91 -8.04 -8.10 -10.05
CA ALA A 91 -9.23 -7.25 -10.06
C ALA A 91 -9.21 -6.21 -11.19
N LEU A 92 -8.07 -5.58 -11.44
CA LEU A 92 -7.89 -4.60 -12.53
C LEU A 92 -7.96 -5.19 -13.94
N GLU A 93 -7.71 -6.50 -14.08
CA GLU A 93 -7.91 -7.22 -15.33
C GLU A 93 -9.41 -7.35 -15.66
N HIS A 94 -10.26 -7.52 -14.63
CA HIS A 94 -11.69 -7.78 -14.79
C HIS A 94 -12.57 -6.52 -14.67
N ALA A 95 -12.03 -5.40 -14.19
CA ALA A 95 -12.78 -4.17 -13.96
C ALA A 95 -11.93 -2.91 -14.19
N LYS A 96 -12.60 -1.77 -14.35
CA LYS A 96 -11.93 -0.48 -14.60
C LYS A 96 -11.11 -0.04 -13.38
N ALA A 97 -9.96 0.57 -13.64
CA ALA A 97 -9.15 1.20 -12.60
C ALA A 97 -9.92 2.30 -11.85
N SER A 98 -10.82 3.03 -12.54
CA SER A 98 -11.71 4.02 -11.93
C SER A 98 -12.67 3.45 -10.88
N VAL A 99 -12.85 2.13 -10.85
CA VAL A 99 -13.70 1.41 -9.90
C VAL A 99 -12.83 0.69 -8.86
N ILE A 100 -11.86 -0.11 -9.30
CA ILE A 100 -11.02 -0.91 -8.41
C ILE A 100 -10.11 -0.04 -7.54
N VAL A 101 -9.50 1.03 -8.08
CA VAL A 101 -8.58 1.87 -7.31
C VAL A 101 -9.31 2.55 -6.13
N PRO A 102 -10.44 3.26 -6.33
CA PRO A 102 -11.20 3.80 -5.21
C PRO A 102 -11.71 2.74 -4.23
N LEU A 103 -12.15 1.59 -4.73
CA LEU A 103 -12.60 0.49 -3.87
C LEU A 103 -11.46 0.03 -2.94
N THR A 104 -10.27 -0.20 -3.47
CA THR A 104 -9.11 -0.62 -2.65
C THR A 104 -8.62 0.47 -1.69
N ALA A 105 -8.89 1.75 -1.98
CA ALA A 105 -8.61 2.86 -1.06
C ALA A 105 -9.45 2.81 0.24
N SER A 106 -10.38 1.87 0.37
CA SER A 106 -11.11 1.59 1.61
C SER A 106 -10.33 0.74 2.62
N TYR A 107 -9.11 0.28 2.30
CA TYR A 107 -8.26 -0.49 3.22
C TYR A 107 -8.00 0.17 4.59
N PRO A 108 -8.02 1.52 4.77
CA PRO A 108 -7.84 2.13 6.08
C PRO A 108 -8.88 1.67 7.10
N ILE A 109 -10.08 1.25 6.69
CA ILE A 109 -11.07 0.68 7.62
C ILE A 109 -10.48 -0.55 8.32
N VAL A 110 -9.93 -1.48 7.54
CA VAL A 110 -9.37 -2.74 8.05
C VAL A 110 -8.16 -2.42 8.94
N ALA A 111 -7.27 -1.52 8.48
CA ALA A 111 -6.12 -1.09 9.25
C ALA A 111 -6.53 -0.46 10.60
N THR A 112 -7.48 0.48 10.61
CA THR A 112 -7.95 1.15 11.83
C THR A 112 -8.63 0.18 12.79
N LEU A 113 -9.45 -0.76 12.30
CA LEU A 113 -10.08 -1.79 13.13
C LEU A 113 -9.04 -2.71 13.77
N LEU A 114 -8.04 -3.16 13.01
CA LEU A 114 -6.95 -3.99 13.53
C LEU A 114 -6.07 -3.23 14.53
N SER A 115 -5.76 -1.96 14.25
CA SER A 115 -5.04 -1.11 15.20
C SER A 115 -5.80 -0.91 16.51
N TYR A 116 -7.12 -0.70 16.42
CA TYR A 116 -7.98 -0.60 17.59
C TYR A 116 -8.02 -1.90 18.40
N ALA A 117 -8.15 -3.05 17.73
CA ALA A 117 -8.28 -4.34 18.38
C ALA A 117 -6.97 -4.90 18.95
N PHE A 118 -5.85 -4.72 18.25
CA PHE A 118 -4.59 -5.42 18.56
C PHE A 118 -3.44 -4.50 18.98
N LEU A 119 -3.43 -3.23 18.55
CA LEU A 119 -2.35 -2.28 18.85
C LEU A 119 -2.69 -1.31 20.00
N GLY A 120 -3.91 -1.38 20.53
CA GLY A 120 -4.37 -0.53 21.62
C GLY A 120 -4.58 0.94 21.23
N GLU A 121 -4.56 1.24 19.92
CA GLU A 121 -4.89 2.57 19.42
C GLU A 121 -6.36 2.88 19.71
N ARG A 122 -6.66 4.11 20.14
CA ARG A 122 -8.03 4.54 20.42
C ARG A 122 -8.38 5.71 19.49
N PRO A 123 -8.87 5.43 18.27
CA PRO A 123 -9.28 6.49 17.35
C PRO A 123 -10.36 7.35 18.01
N SER A 124 -10.19 8.66 17.88
CA SER A 124 -11.21 9.64 18.27
C SER A 124 -12.48 9.46 17.46
N PHE A 125 -13.59 9.99 17.96
CA PHE A 125 -14.85 10.01 17.24
C PHE A 125 -14.73 10.66 15.84
N ALA A 126 -13.96 11.75 15.74
CA ALA A 126 -13.70 12.41 14.46
C ALA A 126 -12.96 11.50 13.46
N GLN A 127 -12.02 10.68 13.92
CA GLN A 127 -11.32 9.71 13.06
C GLN A 127 -12.27 8.61 12.57
N TRP A 128 -13.18 8.12 13.41
CA TRP A 128 -14.21 7.18 12.99
C TRP A 128 -15.14 7.76 11.94
N VAL A 129 -15.59 9.01 12.13
CA VAL A 129 -16.36 9.73 11.11
C VAL A 129 -15.57 9.86 9.81
N GLY A 130 -14.28 10.19 9.89
CA GLY A 130 -13.39 10.26 8.73
C GLY A 130 -13.30 8.93 7.97
N VAL A 131 -13.13 7.81 8.67
CA VAL A 131 -13.14 6.47 8.07
C VAL A 131 -14.45 6.22 7.32
N ILE A 132 -15.59 6.48 7.96
CA ILE A 132 -16.92 6.31 7.34
C ILE A 132 -17.07 7.18 6.08
N LEU A 133 -16.62 8.44 6.12
CA LEU A 133 -16.67 9.34 4.96
C LEU A 133 -15.79 8.84 3.80
N VAL A 134 -14.63 8.26 4.08
CA VAL A 134 -13.79 7.60 3.06
C VAL A 134 -14.53 6.44 2.41
N VAL A 135 -15.24 5.61 3.19
CA VAL A 135 -16.05 4.51 2.65
C VAL A 135 -17.15 5.03 1.74
N ILE A 136 -17.90 6.03 2.20
CA ILE A 136 -19.00 6.61 1.42
C ILE A 136 -18.44 7.23 0.14
N GLY A 137 -17.35 7.99 0.23
CA GLY A 137 -16.70 8.58 -0.94
C GLY A 137 -16.24 7.51 -1.94
N GLY A 138 -15.60 6.43 -1.45
CA GLY A 138 -15.23 5.28 -2.26
C GLY A 138 -16.44 4.65 -2.95
N ALA A 139 -17.51 4.37 -2.21
CA ALA A 139 -18.75 3.78 -2.74
C ALA A 139 -19.43 4.69 -3.79
N LEU A 140 -19.43 6.01 -3.59
CA LEU A 140 -19.98 6.96 -4.55
C LEU A 140 -19.19 6.98 -5.86
N LEU A 141 -17.87 6.81 -5.82
CA LEU A 141 -17.06 6.66 -7.03
C LEU A 141 -17.43 5.41 -7.84
N LEU A 142 -17.96 4.37 -7.18
CA LEU A 142 -18.47 3.15 -7.83
C LEU A 142 -19.87 3.32 -8.43
N ALA A 143 -20.65 4.31 -7.98
CA ALA A 143 -22.02 4.56 -8.45
C ALA A 143 -22.07 5.30 -9.81
N GLY A 144 -20.94 5.76 -10.33
CA GLY A 144 -20.84 6.33 -11.68
C GLY A 144 -21.01 5.27 -12.78
N PRO A 145 -21.38 5.65 -14.02
CA PRO A 145 -21.60 4.70 -15.10
C PRO A 145 -20.34 3.87 -15.37
N THR A 146 -20.44 2.56 -15.13
CA THR A 146 -19.35 1.57 -15.25
C THR A 146 -19.11 1.08 -16.69
N LYS A 147 -19.70 1.74 -17.70
CA LYS A 147 -19.49 1.43 -19.13
C LYS A 147 -18.14 1.89 -19.60
#